data_AF-A0A5J4T6G7-F1
#
_entry.id   AF-A0A5J4T6G7-F1
#
_cell.length_a   1.000
_cell.length_b   1.000
_cell.length_c   1.000
_cell.angle_alpha   90.00
_cell.angle_beta   90.00
_cell.angle_gamma   90.00
#
_symmetry.space_group_name_H-M   'P 1'
#
loop_
_entity.id
_entity.type
_entity.pdbx_description
1 polymer ?
#
loop_
_entity_poly.entity_id
_entity_poly.type
_entity_poly.pdbx_seq_one_letter_code
_entity_poly.pdbx_strand_id
1 'polypeptide(L)'
;MLHKIPAHFNRKKSKTLWQLVLACNKVFVVNEVDFRHSSVGDRSDDPQLDHIKQVIANDDNAVYEYILNWFASIVQHPEIQTRVAILLRGGQGCGKNSFTDLLSEVLSGYSLANVDSLTDVT
;
A
#
# COMPACT_ATOMS: atom_id res chain seq x y z
N MET A 1 -9.47 13.74 2.05
CA MET A 1 -8.70 14.98 2.33
C MET A 1 -7.23 14.60 2.51
N LEU A 2 -6.34 15.03 1.59
CA LEU A 2 -4.90 14.71 1.62
C LEU A 2 -4.19 15.38 2.80
N HIS A 3 -3.94 14.63 3.88
CA HIS A 3 -3.11 15.14 4.97
C HIS A 3 -1.63 15.14 4.55
N LYS A 4 -1.07 16.36 4.39
CA LYS A 4 0.39 16.55 4.28
C LYS A 4 1.05 16.06 5.58
N ILE A 5 2.08 15.23 5.44
CA ILE A 5 2.87 14.76 6.58
C ILE A 5 3.59 15.97 7.20
N PRO A 6 3.46 16.22 8.52
CA PRO A 6 4.08 17.39 9.14
C PRO A 6 5.61 17.25 9.18
N ALA A 7 6.30 18.37 8.95
CA ALA A 7 7.77 18.47 8.89
C ALA A 7 8.53 18.05 10.17
N HIS A 8 7.82 17.81 11.28
CA HIS A 8 8.39 17.41 12.57
C HIS A 8 8.46 15.89 12.80
N PHE A 9 8.47 15.08 11.73
CA PHE A 9 8.65 13.64 11.86
C PHE A 9 10.08 13.28 12.30
N ASN A 10 10.19 12.69 13.50
CA ASN A 10 11.43 12.46 14.25
C ASN A 10 12.51 11.72 13.43
N ARG A 11 13.60 12.44 13.13
CA ARG A 11 14.77 12.04 12.30
C ARG A 11 15.44 10.72 12.74
N LYS A 12 15.31 10.29 14.00
CA LYS A 12 15.99 9.10 14.54
C LYS A 12 15.26 7.77 14.28
N LYS A 13 13.93 7.75 14.16
CA LYS A 13 13.16 6.51 13.98
C LYS A 13 12.91 6.13 12.52
N SER A 14 13.33 6.95 11.55
CA SER A 14 12.77 6.84 10.19
C SER A 14 13.69 7.20 9.04
N LYS A 15 14.94 6.71 9.09
CA LYS A 15 15.86 6.84 7.95
C LYS A 15 15.27 6.26 6.66
N THR A 16 14.51 5.17 6.73
CA THR A 16 13.85 4.52 5.58
C THR A 16 12.69 5.32 5.00
N LEU A 17 11.82 5.89 5.84
CA LEU A 17 10.71 6.74 5.35
C LEU A 17 11.23 8.04 4.71
N TRP A 18 12.28 8.64 5.25
CA TRP A 18 12.89 9.82 4.63
C TRP A 18 13.57 9.50 3.29
N GLN A 19 14.19 8.32 3.14
CA GLN A 19 14.72 7.87 1.85
C GLN A 19 13.61 7.63 0.81
N LEU A 20 12.48 7.04 1.22
CA LEU A 20 11.29 6.90 0.38
C LEU A 20 10.70 8.26 -0.03
N VAL A 21 10.65 9.24 0.87
CA VAL A 21 10.21 10.62 0.55
C VAL A 21 11.17 11.32 -0.42
N LEU A 22 12.46 10.99 -0.40
CA LEU A 22 13.43 11.55 -1.35
C LEU A 22 13.36 10.86 -2.72
N ALA A 23 13.06 9.56 -2.76
CA ALA A 23 12.91 8.80 -4.00
C ALA A 23 11.54 9.03 -4.68
N CYS A 24 10.49 9.26 -3.89
CA CYS A 24 9.13 9.47 -4.36
C CYS A 24 8.70 10.92 -4.14
N ASN A 25 8.24 11.60 -5.19
CA ASN A 25 7.74 12.98 -5.09
C ASN A 25 6.51 13.09 -4.16
N LYS A 26 5.82 11.99 -3.87
CA LYS A 26 4.65 11.96 -2.98
C LYS A 26 4.60 10.65 -2.19
N VAL A 27 4.23 10.74 -0.92
CA VAL A 27 3.90 9.58 -0.09
C VAL A 27 2.42 9.64 0.26
N PHE A 28 1.69 8.57 -0.04
CA PHE A 28 0.28 8.41 0.29
C PHE A 28 0.15 7.45 1.47
N VAL A 29 -0.39 7.94 2.59
CA VAL A 29 -0.52 7.14 3.81
C VAL A 29 -1.97 6.70 3.98
N VAL A 30 -2.18 5.39 4.01
CA VAL A 30 -3.44 4.77 4.40
C VAL A 30 -3.35 4.45 5.89
N ASN A 31 -4.19 5.11 6.68
CA ASN A 31 -4.26 4.90 8.12
C ASN A 31 -5.40 3.93 8.43
N GLU A 32 -5.26 3.17 9.53
CA GLU A 32 -6.32 2.30 10.08
C GLU A 32 -6.67 1.11 9.18
N VAL A 33 -5.65 0.39 8.73
CA VAL A 33 -5.87 -0.95 8.18
C VAL A 33 -6.19 -1.89 9.34
N ASP A 34 -7.46 -2.29 9.43
CA ASP A 34 -8.00 -3.18 10.45
C ASP A 34 -8.71 -4.38 9.83
N PHE A 35 -8.61 -5.52 10.51
CA PHE A 35 -9.29 -6.73 10.07
C PHE A 35 -10.80 -6.54 10.12
N ARG A 36 -11.47 -6.68 8.97
CA ARG A 36 -12.92 -6.65 8.88
C ARG A 36 -13.46 -8.04 8.57
N HIS A 37 -14.51 -8.42 9.29
CA HIS A 37 -15.31 -9.56 8.91
C HIS A 37 -16.15 -9.15 7.70
N SER A 38 -15.96 -9.79 6.55
CA SER A 38 -16.63 -9.42 5.32
C SER A 38 -18.15 -9.49 5.48
N SER A 39 -18.81 -8.34 5.40
CA SER A 39 -20.27 -8.23 5.31
C SER A 39 -20.74 -8.74 3.95
N VAL A 40 -21.87 -9.44 3.89
CA VAL A 40 -22.33 -10.19 2.69
C VAL A 40 -22.84 -9.28 1.54
N GLY A 41 -22.96 -7.97 1.75
CA GLY A 41 -23.80 -7.09 0.90
C GLY A 41 -23.17 -6.46 -0.34
N ASP A 42 -21.85 -6.47 -0.52
CA ASP A 42 -21.18 -5.78 -1.64
C ASP A 42 -19.84 -6.46 -1.96
N ARG A 43 -19.93 -7.71 -2.44
CA ARG A 43 -18.77 -8.53 -2.83
C ARG A 43 -18.64 -8.55 -4.35
N SER A 44 -17.45 -8.23 -4.83
CA SER A 44 -17.04 -8.48 -6.20
C SER A 44 -16.71 -9.96 -6.40
N ASP A 45 -16.68 -10.42 -7.66
CA ASP A 45 -16.31 -11.81 -7.98
C ASP A 45 -14.83 -12.12 -7.66
N ASP A 46 -14.03 -11.10 -7.34
CA ASP A 46 -12.61 -11.21 -7.01
C ASP A 46 -12.38 -10.96 -5.50
N PRO A 47 -12.01 -12.00 -4.73
CA PRO A 47 -11.73 -11.89 -3.30
C PRO A 47 -10.64 -10.86 -2.94
N GLN A 48 -9.72 -10.59 -3.87
CA GLN A 48 -8.62 -9.65 -3.64
C GLN A 48 -9.09 -8.21 -3.76
N LEU A 49 -9.98 -7.93 -4.72
CA LEU A 49 -10.60 -6.61 -4.86
C LEU A 49 -11.46 -6.29 -3.62
N ASP A 50 -12.19 -7.29 -3.12
CA ASP A 50 -12.92 -7.17 -1.87
C ASP A 50 -12.01 -6.86 -0.68
N HIS A 51 -10.85 -7.53 -0.59
CA HIS A 51 -9.85 -7.28 0.45
C HIS A 51 -9.30 -5.84 0.37
N ILE A 52 -8.99 -5.36 -0.84
CA ILE A 52 -8.52 -3.98 -1.03
C ILE A 52 -9.61 -2.99 -0.61
N LYS A 53 -10.88 -3.22 -0.97
CA LYS A 53 -11.98 -2.32 -0.64
C LYS A 53 -12.28 -2.30 0.86
N GLN A 54 -12.50 -3.46 1.45
CA GLN A 54 -13.02 -3.58 2.81
C GLN A 54 -11.90 -3.41 3.85
N VAL A 55 -10.72 -3.98 3.61
CA VAL A 55 -9.64 -4.03 4.60
C VAL A 55 -8.64 -2.89 4.39
N ILE A 56 -8.15 -2.71 3.17
CA ILE A 56 -7.10 -1.71 2.90
C ILE A 56 -7.69 -0.30 2.81
N ALA A 57 -8.75 -0.12 2.01
CA ALA A 57 -9.39 1.16 1.81
C ALA A 57 -10.43 1.50 2.89
N ASN A 58 -10.77 0.56 3.78
CA ASN A 58 -11.73 0.77 4.86
C ASN A 58 -13.09 1.29 4.32
N ASP A 59 -13.57 0.67 3.23
CA ASP A 59 -14.79 1.04 2.49
C ASP A 59 -14.80 2.49 1.95
N ASP A 60 -13.67 3.22 2.00
CA ASP A 60 -13.51 4.52 1.35
C ASP A 60 -13.28 4.32 -0.15
N ASN A 61 -14.35 4.51 -0.93
CA ASN A 61 -14.32 4.37 -2.39
C ASN A 61 -13.25 5.24 -3.06
N ALA A 62 -12.92 6.44 -2.52
CA ALA A 62 -11.90 7.28 -3.12
C ALA A 62 -10.49 6.71 -2.90
N VAL A 63 -10.24 6.07 -1.75
CA VAL A 63 -8.99 5.38 -1.46
C VAL A 63 -8.90 4.10 -2.29
N TYR A 64 -9.98 3.34 -2.37
CA TYR A 64 -10.08 2.13 -3.18
C TYR A 64 -9.75 2.40 -4.66
N GLU A 65 -10.45 3.36 -5.26
CA GLU A 65 -10.21 3.78 -6.65
C GLU A 65 -8.79 4.30 -6.87
N TYR A 66 -8.23 5.03 -5.90
CA TYR A 66 -6.84 5.50 -6.00
C TYR A 66 -5.84 4.33 -6.02
N ILE A 67 -6.02 3.34 -5.15
CA ILE A 67 -5.16 2.15 -5.09
C ILE A 67 -5.23 1.37 -6.40
N LEU A 68 -6.45 1.14 -6.93
CA LEU A 68 -6.62 0.43 -8.19
C LEU A 68 -6.02 1.18 -9.39
N ASN A 69 -6.26 2.48 -9.50
CA ASN A 69 -5.67 3.28 -10.57
C ASN A 69 -4.14 3.36 -10.48
N TRP A 70 -3.60 3.43 -9.26
CA TRP A 70 -2.16 3.37 -9.03
C TRP A 70 -1.58 2.02 -9.48
N PHE A 71 -2.27 0.92 -9.16
CA PHE A 71 -1.87 -0.42 -9.58
C PHE A 71 -1.92 -0.57 -11.11
N ALA A 72 -3.04 -0.17 -11.73
CA ALA A 72 -3.22 -0.19 -13.17
C ALA A 72 -2.12 0.62 -13.87
N SER A 73 -1.72 1.78 -13.33
CA SER A 73 -0.63 2.58 -13.88
C SER A 73 0.71 1.86 -13.87
N ILE A 74 1.02 1.05 -12.84
CA ILE A 74 2.28 0.30 -12.77
C ILE A 74 2.31 -0.82 -13.81
N VAL A 75 1.19 -1.54 -13.93
CA VAL A 75 1.09 -2.70 -14.84
C VAL A 75 1.00 -2.26 -16.30
N GLN A 76 0.23 -1.20 -16.60
CA GLN A 76 0.01 -0.73 -17.97
C GLN A 76 1.14 0.17 -18.49
N HIS A 77 1.80 0.92 -17.60
CA HIS A 77 2.86 1.87 -17.94
C HIS A 77 4.12 1.67 -17.07
N PRO A 78 4.74 0.49 -17.08
CA PRO A 78 5.91 0.18 -16.25
C PRO A 78 7.12 1.08 -16.54
N GLU A 79 7.20 1.68 -17.72
CA GLU A 79 8.22 2.66 -18.11
C GLU A 79 8.09 4.01 -17.38
N ILE A 80 6.90 4.31 -16.82
CA ILE A 80 6.62 5.55 -16.12
C ILE A 80 6.74 5.32 -14.62
N GLN A 81 7.72 5.99 -14.00
CA GLN A 81 7.81 6.01 -12.55
C GLN A 81 6.57 6.69 -11.96
N THR A 82 5.77 5.94 -11.20
CA THR A 82 4.60 6.47 -10.48
C THR A 82 4.97 7.58 -9.51
N ARG A 83 6.21 7.61 -9.00
CA ARG A 83 6.75 8.61 -8.04
C ARG A 83 5.88 8.77 -6.78
N VAL A 84 5.03 7.78 -6.50
CA VAL A 84 4.21 7.68 -5.30
C VAL A 84 4.53 6.40 -4.57
N ALA A 85 4.85 6.51 -3.27
CA ALA A 85 4.87 5.37 -2.37
C ALA A 85 3.57 5.31 -1.56
N ILE A 86 2.93 4.14 -1.50
CA ILE A 86 1.80 3.87 -0.61
C ILE A 86 2.32 3.28 0.69
N LEU A 87 1.96 3.89 1.82
CA LEU A 87 2.31 3.42 3.16
C LEU A 87 1.05 2.93 3.88
N LEU A 88 1.00 1.63 4.17
CA LEU A 88 -0.09 1.01 4.92
C LEU A 88 0.23 0.97 6.43
N ARG A 89 -0.60 1.60 7.26
CA ARG A 89 -0.47 1.57 8.73
C ARG A 89 -1.65 0.88 9.39
N GLY A 90 -1.36 0.00 10.34
CA GLY A 90 -2.36 -0.79 11.08
C GLY A 90 -1.69 -1.70 12.11
N GLY A 91 -2.46 -2.50 12.84
CA GLY A 91 -1.93 -3.54 13.75
C GLY A 91 -1.23 -4.70 13.01
N GLN A 92 -0.61 -5.61 13.75
CA GLN A 92 -0.16 -6.90 13.21
C GLN A 92 -1.38 -7.79 12.93
N GLY A 93 -1.37 -8.54 11.83
CA GLY A 93 -2.48 -9.43 11.46
C GLY A 93 -3.66 -8.73 10.76
N CYS A 94 -3.58 -7.42 10.50
CA CYS A 94 -4.66 -6.68 9.83
C CYS A 94 -4.71 -6.86 8.30
N GLY A 95 -4.04 -7.86 7.73
CA GLY A 95 -4.11 -8.13 6.28
C GLY A 95 -3.26 -7.23 5.36
N LYS A 96 -2.33 -6.44 5.93
CA LYS A 96 -1.39 -5.61 5.15
C LYS A 96 -0.45 -6.43 4.26
N ASN A 97 0.09 -7.54 4.78
CA ASN A 97 0.99 -8.40 4.01
C ASN A 97 0.25 -9.08 2.86
N SER A 98 -1.00 -9.51 3.06
CA SER A 98 -1.82 -10.10 1.99
C SER A 98 -1.97 -9.18 0.77
N PHE A 99 -2.05 -7.86 0.99
CA PHE A 99 -2.05 -6.90 -0.10
C PHE A 99 -0.69 -6.78 -0.79
N THR A 100 0.41 -6.71 -0.03
CA THR A 100 1.74 -6.57 -0.63
C THR A 100 2.26 -7.86 -1.26
N ASP A 101 1.83 -9.02 -0.77
CA ASP A 101 2.07 -10.34 -1.38
C ASP A 101 1.40 -10.42 -2.75
N LEU A 102 0.13 -10.01 -2.85
CA LEU A 102 -0.59 -9.90 -4.12
C LEU A 102 0.15 -8.98 -5.11
N LEU A 103 0.55 -7.80 -4.64
CA LEU A 103 1.31 -6.86 -5.47
C LEU A 103 2.61 -7.49 -5.97
N SER A 104 3.32 -8.23 -5.11
CA SER A 104 4.55 -8.91 -5.51
C SER A 104 4.31 -10.07 -6.47
N GLU A 105 3.18 -10.77 -6.37
CA GLU A 105 2.81 -11.83 -7.29
C GLU A 105 2.53 -11.28 -8.69
N VAL A 106 1.73 -10.21 -8.78
CA VAL A 106 1.40 -9.59 -10.07
C VAL A 106 2.62 -8.92 -10.71
N LEU A 107 3.53 -8.38 -9.89
CA LEU A 107 4.77 -7.76 -10.35
C LEU A 107 5.97 -8.74 -10.35
N SER A 108 5.71 -10.05 -10.30
CA SER A 108 6.76 -11.07 -10.20
C SER A 108 7.86 -10.87 -11.23
N GLY A 109 9.11 -10.79 -10.77
CA GLY A 109 10.30 -10.46 -11.57
C GLY A 109 10.72 -8.99 -11.53
N TYR A 110 9.85 -8.08 -11.08
CA TYR A 110 10.13 -6.65 -10.88
C TYR A 110 9.99 -6.19 -9.43
N SER A 111 9.45 -7.02 -8.55
CA SER A 111 9.33 -6.78 -7.11
C SER A 111 10.27 -7.68 -6.29
N LEU A 112 10.65 -7.18 -5.12
CA LEU A 112 11.18 -8.02 -4.06
C LEU A 112 10.01 -8.59 -3.26
N ALA A 113 10.16 -9.83 -2.79
CA ALA A 113 9.23 -10.39 -1.81
C ALA A 113 9.16 -9.51 -0.55
N ASN A 114 8.09 -9.65 0.23
CA ASN A 114 7.99 -8.96 1.50
C ASN A 114 9.20 -9.29 2.39
N VAL A 115 9.94 -8.25 2.78
CA VAL A 115 11.14 -8.36 3.60
C VAL A 115 10.80 -7.97 5.03
N ASP A 116 10.79 -8.97 5.92
CA ASP A 116 10.48 -8.79 7.34
C ASP A 116 11.75 -8.57 8.18
N SER A 117 12.92 -8.82 7.59
CA SER A 117 14.22 -8.73 8.24
C SER A 117 15.24 -7.97 7.39
N LEU A 118 16.03 -7.09 8.01
CA LEU A 118 17.05 -6.31 7.30
C LEU A 118 18.14 -7.16 6.61
N THR A 119 18.19 -8.47 6.89
CA THR A 119 19.13 -9.43 6.30
C THR A 119 18.75 -9.92 4.91
N ASP A 120 17.52 -9.66 4.43
CA ASP A 120 17.05 -10.19 3.14
C ASP A 120 17.27 -9.23 1.95
N VAL A 121 17.88 -8.05 2.18
CA VAL A 121 18.13 -7.02 1.15
C VAL A 121 19.63 -6.89 0.82
N THR A 122 20.36 -8.01 0.82
CA THR A 122 21.82 -8.03 0.50
C THR A 122 22.09 -8.31 -0.96
#